data_AF-A0A1X7GNU5-F1
#
_entry.id   AF-A0A1X7GNU5-F1
#
_cell.length_a   1.000
_cell.length_b   1.000
_cell.length_c   1.000
_cell.angle_alpha   90.00
_cell.angle_beta   90.00
_cell.angle_gamma   90.00
#
_symmetry.space_group_name_H-M   'P 1'
#
loop_
_entity.id
_entity.type
_entity.pdbx_description
1 polymer ?
#
loop_
_entity_poly.entity_id
_entity_poly.type
_entity_poly.pdbx_seq_one_letter_code
_entity_poly.pdbx_strand_id
1 'polypeptide(L)'
;MDSGVEDGADERVRRSPRGWKTGLRAIAILCLAVSLAHVILLFLHVAPANTVSKRYSPLINAWVYPLFEQNWRLFAPDPESVNRQILVRTAHTGPDGSTRVSSWFDLTAVDTAAVEHQPFPSHTAQNMLRRAWAGYVDSHGGDDTAHTERALMMRTYLSNIAADRVAAHTGDPFEFIQLRVVTLPIAASGPAAGDRSRTPVENRRLPWWKVSGHAR
;
A
#
# COMPACT_ATOMS: atom_id res chain seq x y z
N MET A 1 -26.49 -34.33 -82.44
CA MET A 1 -25.21 -33.70 -82.10
C MET A 1 -25.48 -32.28 -81.65
N ASP A 2 -25.05 -31.99 -80.42
CA ASP A 2 -24.52 -30.74 -79.90
C ASP A 2 -25.29 -29.41 -80.09
N SER A 3 -25.77 -28.87 -78.98
CA SER A 3 -25.52 -27.49 -78.53
C SER A 3 -26.37 -27.17 -77.29
N GLY A 4 -25.76 -26.57 -76.26
CA GLY A 4 -26.52 -25.93 -75.18
C GLY A 4 -25.82 -25.90 -73.83
N VAL A 5 -24.88 -24.97 -73.69
CA VAL A 5 -24.34 -24.47 -72.42
C VAL A 5 -25.45 -23.81 -71.61
N GLU A 6 -25.63 -24.17 -70.34
CA GLU A 6 -26.16 -23.31 -69.26
C GLU A 6 -25.39 -23.70 -67.99
N ASP A 7 -24.36 -22.97 -67.58
CA ASP A 7 -24.31 -21.62 -67.00
C ASP A 7 -24.86 -21.54 -65.57
N GLY A 8 -24.14 -20.76 -64.76
CA GLY A 8 -24.05 -20.80 -63.32
C GLY A 8 -25.37 -20.68 -62.56
N ALA A 9 -25.52 -21.52 -61.54
CA ALA A 9 -26.28 -21.17 -60.35
C ALA A 9 -25.30 -20.81 -59.22
N ASP A 10 -24.67 -19.63 -59.35
CA ASP A 10 -24.07 -18.93 -58.21
C ASP A 10 -25.20 -18.43 -57.32
N GLU A 11 -25.52 -19.23 -56.30
CA GLU A 11 -26.55 -18.95 -55.30
C GLU A 11 -26.09 -17.81 -54.39
N ARG A 12 -26.12 -16.57 -54.91
CA ARG A 12 -25.93 -15.38 -54.08
C ARG A 12 -27.09 -15.28 -53.10
N VAL A 13 -26.83 -15.71 -51.87
CA VAL A 13 -27.62 -15.43 -50.68
C VAL A 13 -27.89 -13.92 -50.60
N ARG A 14 -29.05 -13.49 -51.11
CA ARG A 14 -29.57 -12.14 -50.94
C ARG A 14 -29.91 -11.93 -49.46
N ARG A 15 -28.92 -11.52 -48.66
CA ARG A 15 -29.17 -10.97 -47.32
C ARG A 15 -30.04 -9.73 -47.48
N SER A 16 -31.30 -9.83 -47.06
CA SER A 16 -32.29 -8.78 -47.21
C SER A 16 -31.83 -7.50 -46.47
N PRO A 17 -31.75 -6.33 -47.12
CA PRO A 17 -31.20 -5.09 -46.55
C PRO A 17 -32.01 -4.54 -45.36
N ARG A 18 -33.17 -5.13 -45.06
CA ARG A 18 -34.03 -4.76 -43.93
C ARG A 18 -33.53 -5.33 -42.60
N GLY A 19 -33.04 -6.58 -42.58
CA GLY A 19 -32.57 -7.23 -41.34
C GLY A 19 -31.32 -6.55 -40.76
N TRP A 20 -30.39 -6.16 -41.64
CA TRP A 20 -29.19 -5.41 -41.25
C TRP A 20 -29.54 -4.04 -40.65
N LYS A 21 -30.46 -3.30 -41.28
CA LYS A 21 -30.89 -1.98 -40.78
C LYS A 21 -31.58 -2.08 -39.42
N THR A 22 -32.39 -3.11 -39.18
CA THR A 22 -33.02 -3.36 -37.87
C THR A 22 -31.98 -3.74 -36.82
N GLY A 23 -31.03 -4.61 -37.16
CA GLY A 23 -29.92 -4.97 -36.27
C GLY A 23 -29.05 -3.76 -35.90
N LEU A 24 -28.71 -2.92 -36.88
CA LEU A 24 -27.93 -1.70 -36.65
C LEU A 24 -28.66 -0.70 -35.75
N ARG A 25 -29.98 -0.56 -35.92
CA ARG A 25 -30.81 0.28 -35.05
C ARG A 25 -30.86 -0.25 -33.62
N ALA A 26 -31.00 -1.56 -33.43
CA ALA A 26 -30.99 -2.17 -32.10
C ALA A 26 -29.65 -1.94 -31.38
N ILE A 27 -28.53 -2.10 -32.10
CA ILE A 27 -27.19 -1.82 -31.58
C ILE A 27 -27.07 -0.33 -31.19
N ALA A 28 -27.49 0.58 -32.06
CA ALA A 28 -27.42 2.02 -31.78
C ALA A 28 -28.23 2.41 -30.53
N ILE A 29 -29.44 1.85 -30.37
CA ILE A 29 -30.27 2.08 -29.18
C ILE A 29 -29.59 1.53 -27.93
N LEU A 30 -29.01 0.33 -28.00
CA LEU A 30 -28.28 -0.26 -26.87
C LEU A 30 -27.07 0.59 -26.48
N CYS A 31 -26.26 1.03 -27.45
CA CYS A 31 -25.12 1.91 -27.20
C CYS A 31 -25.54 3.23 -26.56
N LEU A 32 -26.65 3.83 -27.02
CA LEU A 32 -27.18 5.06 -26.45
C LEU A 32 -27.65 4.85 -25.00
N ALA A 33 -28.37 3.75 -24.73
CA ALA A 33 -28.83 3.41 -23.39
C ALA A 33 -27.67 3.18 -22.42
N VAL A 34 -26.63 2.45 -22.84
CA VAL A 34 -25.42 2.22 -22.03
C VAL A 34 -24.68 3.53 -21.78
N SER A 35 -24.55 4.40 -22.79
CA SER A 35 -23.89 5.70 -22.64
C SER A 35 -24.64 6.60 -21.65
N LEU A 36 -25.98 6.64 -21.74
CA LEU A 36 -26.81 7.41 -20.82
C LEU A 36 -26.69 6.88 -19.38
N ALA A 37 -26.74 5.55 -19.21
CA ALA A 37 -26.54 4.92 -17.90
C ALA A 37 -25.16 5.25 -17.33
N HIS A 38 -24.11 5.20 -18.15
CA HIS A 38 -22.76 5.55 -17.74
C HIS A 38 -22.66 7.00 -17.24
N VAL A 39 -23.23 7.97 -17.98
CA VAL A 39 -23.23 9.39 -17.57
C VAL A 39 -23.99 9.59 -16.26
N ILE A 40 -25.13 8.92 -16.07
CA ILE A 40 -25.90 8.99 -14.82
C ILE A 40 -25.09 8.42 -13.65
N LEU A 41 -24.42 7.28 -13.84
CA LEU A 41 -23.61 6.66 -12.79
C LEU A 41 -22.39 7.52 -12.42
N LEU A 42 -21.71 8.11 -13.42
CA LEU A 42 -20.63 9.07 -13.17
C LEU A 42 -21.12 10.32 -12.45
N PHE A 43 -22.28 10.85 -12.83
CA PHE A 43 -22.89 11.99 -12.14
C PHE A 43 -23.17 11.64 -10.67
N LEU A 44 -23.80 10.49 -10.40
CA LEU A 44 -24.09 10.05 -9.03
C LEU A 44 -22.83 9.77 -8.20
N HIS A 45 -21.72 9.40 -8.85
CA HIS A 45 -20.42 9.18 -8.22
C HIS A 45 -19.76 10.49 -7.77
N VAL A 46 -19.85 11.55 -8.59
CA VAL A 46 -19.18 12.84 -8.32
C VAL A 46 -20.11 13.85 -7.62
N ALA A 47 -21.43 13.66 -7.69
CA ALA A 47 -22.40 14.54 -7.07
C ALA A 47 -22.26 14.60 -5.54
N PRO A 48 -22.64 15.73 -4.90
CA PRO A 48 -22.72 15.82 -3.46
C PRO A 48 -23.57 14.69 -2.84
N ALA A 49 -23.25 14.33 -1.60
CA ALA A 49 -23.86 13.21 -0.90
C ALA A 49 -25.40 13.32 -0.86
N ASN A 50 -26.07 12.36 -1.50
CA ASN A 50 -27.53 12.27 -1.56
C ASN A 50 -28.01 10.84 -1.23
N THR A 51 -29.31 10.67 -0.99
CA THR A 51 -29.90 9.39 -0.58
C THR A 51 -29.75 8.28 -1.62
N VAL A 52 -29.81 8.62 -2.91
CA VAL A 52 -29.69 7.67 -4.03
C VAL A 52 -28.24 7.18 -4.12
N SER A 53 -27.26 8.09 -4.19
CA SER A 53 -25.83 7.74 -4.25
C SER A 53 -25.40 6.91 -3.03
N LYS A 54 -25.89 7.23 -1.82
CA LYS A 54 -25.61 6.44 -0.62
C LYS A 54 -26.19 5.03 -0.71
N ARG A 55 -27.46 4.90 -1.10
CA ARG A 55 -28.16 3.61 -1.16
C ARG A 55 -27.57 2.68 -2.21
N TYR A 56 -27.19 3.20 -3.36
CA TYR A 56 -26.68 2.43 -4.50
C TYR A 56 -25.16 2.51 -4.66
N SER A 57 -24.44 2.99 -3.65
CA SER A 57 -22.98 3.17 -3.69
C SER A 57 -22.22 1.91 -4.15
N PRO A 58 -22.53 0.68 -3.69
CA PRO A 58 -21.83 -0.51 -4.16
C PRO A 58 -21.95 -0.73 -5.68
N LEU A 59 -23.12 -0.49 -6.26
CA LEU A 59 -23.37 -0.66 -7.70
C LEU A 59 -22.67 0.43 -8.53
N ILE A 60 -22.78 1.68 -8.08
CA ILE A 60 -22.10 2.82 -8.72
C ILE A 60 -20.59 2.57 -8.71
N ASN A 61 -20.03 2.20 -7.55
CA ASN A 61 -18.60 1.92 -7.39
C ASN A 61 -18.14 0.75 -8.27
N ALA A 62 -18.92 -0.32 -8.36
CA ALA A 62 -18.59 -1.48 -9.20
C ALA A 62 -18.55 -1.13 -10.70
N TRP A 63 -19.34 -0.16 -11.15
CA TRP A 63 -19.31 0.33 -12.53
C TRP A 63 -18.16 1.31 -12.79
N VAL A 64 -17.88 2.20 -11.85
CA VAL A 64 -16.92 3.30 -12.02
C VAL A 64 -15.47 2.86 -11.80
N TYR A 65 -15.16 2.18 -10.70
CA TYR A 65 -13.78 1.92 -10.29
C TYR A 65 -12.96 1.00 -11.22
N PRO A 66 -13.53 0.07 -12.01
CA PRO A 66 -12.74 -0.67 -12.99
C PRO A 66 -12.12 0.20 -14.08
N LEU A 67 -12.73 1.37 -14.38
CA LEU A 67 -12.32 2.25 -15.48
C LEU A 67 -11.76 3.59 -14.98
N PHE A 68 -12.18 4.06 -13.81
CA PHE A 68 -11.82 5.36 -13.25
C PHE A 68 -11.45 5.22 -11.77
N GLU A 69 -10.21 4.81 -11.50
CA GLU A 69 -9.67 4.84 -10.14
C GLU A 69 -9.34 6.28 -9.73
N GLN A 70 -10.05 6.81 -8.73
CA GLN A 70 -9.82 8.15 -8.17
C GLN A 70 -8.74 8.10 -7.08
N ASN A 71 -7.48 7.91 -7.46
CA ASN A 71 -6.36 7.93 -6.53
C ASN A 71 -5.65 9.29 -6.53
N TRP A 72 -6.10 10.21 -5.68
CA TRP A 72 -5.52 11.54 -5.53
C TRP A 72 -4.23 11.57 -4.70
N ARG A 73 -3.77 10.42 -4.18
CA ARG A 73 -2.55 10.34 -3.36
C ARG A 73 -1.28 10.74 -4.13
N LEU A 74 -1.34 10.79 -5.46
CA LEU A 74 -0.25 11.32 -6.29
C LEU A 74 -0.07 12.83 -6.13
N PHE A 75 -1.16 13.58 -5.93
CA PHE A 75 -1.16 15.05 -5.86
C PHE A 75 -1.32 15.60 -4.45
N ALA A 76 -1.99 14.84 -3.57
CA ALA A 76 -2.17 15.20 -2.17
C ALA A 76 -2.04 13.93 -1.32
N PRO A 77 -0.82 13.42 -1.11
CA PRO A 77 -0.61 12.35 -0.15
C PRO A 77 -1.05 12.83 1.24
N ASP A 78 -1.72 11.97 2.00
CA ASP A 78 -2.09 12.30 3.37
C ASP A 78 -0.82 12.63 4.16
N PRO A 79 -0.72 13.83 4.77
CA PRO A 79 0.42 14.15 5.60
C PRO A 79 0.45 13.17 6.77
N GLU A 80 1.64 12.65 7.07
CA GLU A 80 1.83 11.76 8.19
C GLU A 80 1.47 12.50 9.49
N SER A 81 0.39 12.07 10.15
CA SER A 81 -0.16 12.73 11.35
C SER A 81 0.40 12.17 12.67
N VAL A 82 1.38 11.28 12.57
CA VAL A 82 1.97 10.55 13.70
C VAL A 82 3.49 10.52 13.60
N ASN A 83 4.17 10.60 14.75
CA ASN A 83 5.58 10.29 14.89
C ASN A 83 5.73 8.83 15.32
N ARG A 84 6.68 8.11 14.72
CA ARG A 84 6.95 6.72 15.10
C ARG A 84 8.36 6.59 15.64
N GLN A 85 8.46 6.15 16.88
CA GLN A 85 9.72 5.80 17.53
C GLN A 85 9.93 4.29 17.34
N ILE A 86 11.00 3.92 16.66
CA ILE A 86 11.37 2.53 16.40
C ILE A 86 12.55 2.19 17.30
N LEU A 87 12.27 1.37 18.29
CA LEU A 87 13.23 0.87 19.26
C LEU A 87 13.67 -0.53 18.85
N VAL A 88 14.91 -0.88 19.14
CA VAL A 88 15.48 -2.22 18.93
C VAL A 88 16.17 -2.69 20.19
N ARG A 89 16.14 -3.99 20.44
CA ARG A 89 17.03 -4.64 21.42
C ARG A 89 17.56 -5.94 20.83
N THR A 90 18.69 -6.38 21.32
CA THR A 90 19.35 -7.60 20.87
C THR A 90 19.25 -8.69 21.92
N ALA A 91 19.45 -9.93 21.48
CA ALA A 91 19.75 -11.04 22.36
C ALA A 91 20.97 -11.80 21.85
N HIS A 92 21.83 -12.17 22.79
CA HIS A 92 23.01 -12.99 22.55
C HIS A 92 22.97 -14.23 23.45
N THR A 93 23.27 -15.39 22.90
CA THR A 93 23.41 -16.64 23.66
C THR A 93 24.88 -16.90 23.98
N GLY A 94 25.23 -16.82 25.26
CA GLY A 94 26.58 -17.05 25.75
C GLY A 94 27.02 -18.51 25.66
N PRO A 95 28.32 -18.81 25.87
CA PRO A 95 28.86 -20.17 25.83
C PRO A 95 28.26 -21.13 26.85
N ASP A 96 27.71 -20.58 27.94
CA ASP A 96 27.01 -21.28 29.01
C ASP A 96 25.53 -21.59 28.68
N GLY A 97 25.07 -21.24 27.47
CA GLY A 97 23.68 -21.36 27.04
C GLY A 97 22.75 -20.29 27.63
N SER A 98 23.27 -19.32 28.39
CA SER A 98 22.46 -18.22 28.92
C SER A 98 22.16 -17.19 27.84
N THR A 99 20.90 -16.74 27.74
CA THR A 99 20.52 -15.66 26.82
C THR A 99 20.58 -14.32 27.54
N ARG A 100 21.44 -13.42 27.08
CA ARG A 100 21.54 -12.04 27.53
C ARG A 100 20.77 -11.13 26.58
N VAL A 101 19.84 -10.35 27.13
CA VAL A 101 19.01 -9.41 26.37
C VAL A 101 19.45 -7.98 26.69
N SER A 102 19.67 -7.17 25.65
CA SER A 102 20.08 -5.78 25.82
C SER A 102 18.92 -4.88 26.30
N SER A 103 19.28 -3.66 26.72
CA SER A 103 18.31 -2.57 26.82
C SER A 103 17.77 -2.17 25.44
N TRP A 104 16.68 -1.40 25.43
CA TRP A 104 16.14 -0.81 24.20
C TRP A 104 17.04 0.34 23.73
N PHE A 105 17.38 0.31 22.44
CA PHE A 105 18.10 1.33 21.70
C PHE A 105 17.15 2.02 20.71
N ASP A 106 17.23 3.34 20.58
CA ASP A 106 16.34 4.12 19.73
C ASP A 106 16.95 4.37 18.35
N LEU A 107 16.48 3.60 17.35
CA LEU A 107 16.93 3.74 15.96
C LEU A 107 16.45 5.05 15.35
N THR A 108 15.26 5.51 15.73
CA THR A 108 14.70 6.77 15.23
C THR A 108 15.52 7.96 15.71
N ALA A 109 16.04 7.91 16.94
CA ALA A 109 16.92 8.97 17.46
C ALA A 109 18.22 9.09 16.65
N VAL A 110 18.83 7.97 16.23
CA VAL A 110 20.03 7.96 15.38
C VAL A 110 19.76 8.64 14.03
N ASP A 111 18.69 8.21 13.35
CA ASP A 111 18.31 8.77 12.05
C ASP A 111 17.92 10.26 12.16
N THR A 112 17.26 10.66 13.26
CA THR A 112 16.90 12.06 13.54
C THR A 112 18.14 12.93 13.76
N ALA A 113 19.09 12.48 14.58
CA ALA A 113 20.33 13.22 14.84
C ALA A 113 21.19 13.40 13.59
N ALA A 114 21.12 12.48 12.63
CA ALA A 114 21.79 12.60 11.33
C ALA A 114 21.14 13.62 10.37
N VAL A 115 19.91 14.05 10.67
CA VAL A 115 19.13 15.01 9.87
C VAL A 115 19.08 16.38 10.55
N GLU A 116 19.02 16.41 11.88
CA GLU A 116 18.89 17.63 12.66
C GLU A 116 20.11 18.55 12.45
N HIS A 117 19.84 19.84 12.26
CA HIS A 117 20.84 20.89 12.00
C HIS A 117 21.73 20.68 10.75
N GLN A 118 21.41 19.72 9.87
CA GLN A 118 22.14 19.49 8.63
C GLN A 118 21.46 20.24 7.46
N PRO A 119 22.13 21.19 6.77
CA PRO A 119 21.56 21.90 5.63
C PRO A 119 21.20 21.00 4.43
N PHE A 120 21.93 19.90 4.24
CA PHE A 120 21.68 18.93 3.17
C PHE A 120 21.61 17.50 3.73
N PRO A 121 20.53 17.16 4.45
CA PRO A 121 20.44 15.87 5.13
C PRO A 121 20.27 14.74 4.12
N SER A 122 20.89 13.59 4.41
CA SER A 122 20.80 12.40 3.56
C SER A 122 19.36 11.88 3.49
N HIS A 123 18.86 11.62 2.29
CA HIS A 123 17.58 10.95 2.11
C HIS A 123 17.54 9.55 2.73
N THR A 124 18.69 8.86 2.81
CA THR A 124 18.80 7.56 3.48
C THR A 124 18.53 7.71 4.97
N ALA A 125 19.15 8.69 5.65
CA ALA A 125 18.90 8.95 7.07
C ALA A 125 17.44 9.35 7.32
N GLN A 126 16.83 10.13 6.42
CA GLN A 126 15.43 10.55 6.58
C GLN A 126 14.41 9.43 6.32
N ASN A 127 14.67 8.53 5.38
CA ASN A 127 13.62 7.69 4.80
C ASN A 127 13.84 6.19 4.91
N MET A 128 15.07 5.71 5.12
CA MET A 128 15.35 4.26 5.03
C MET A 128 14.55 3.47 6.06
N LEU A 129 14.69 3.81 7.36
CA LEU A 129 13.99 3.13 8.44
C LEU A 129 12.46 3.34 8.34
N ARG A 130 12.03 4.57 8.04
CA ARG A 130 10.62 4.92 7.87
C ARG A 130 9.94 4.12 6.75
N ARG A 131 10.60 4.01 5.58
CA ARG A 131 10.07 3.26 4.44
C ARG A 131 10.09 1.75 4.69
N ALA A 132 11.12 1.23 5.36
CA ALA A 132 11.17 -0.17 5.76
C ALA A 132 9.99 -0.54 6.68
N TRP A 133 9.70 0.31 7.67
CA TRP A 133 8.53 0.14 8.53
C TRP A 133 7.20 0.25 7.75
N ALA A 134 7.04 1.27 6.90
CA ALA A 134 5.82 1.44 6.12
C ALA A 134 5.57 0.23 5.20
N GLY A 135 6.60 -0.29 4.54
CA GLY A 135 6.49 -1.51 3.76
C GLY A 135 6.13 -2.72 4.63
N TYR A 136 6.70 -2.84 5.83
CA TYR A 136 6.42 -3.96 6.74
C TYR A 136 4.95 -3.99 7.13
N VAL A 137 4.38 -2.83 7.49
CA VAL A 137 2.96 -2.69 7.82
C VAL A 137 2.08 -2.97 6.61
N ASP A 138 2.44 -2.47 5.42
CA ASP A 138 1.72 -2.73 4.16
C ASP A 138 1.62 -4.24 3.87
N SER A 139 2.69 -5.00 4.12
CA SER A 139 2.73 -6.43 3.80
C SER A 139 2.20 -7.36 4.90
N HIS A 140 2.18 -6.94 6.17
CA HIS A 140 1.77 -7.77 7.31
C HIS A 140 0.44 -7.32 7.95
N GLY A 141 0.00 -6.08 7.73
CA GLY A 141 -1.19 -5.52 8.35
C GLY A 141 -1.09 -5.51 9.89
N GLY A 142 -2.11 -6.05 10.56
CA GLY A 142 -2.16 -6.18 12.03
C GLY A 142 -1.58 -7.49 12.58
N ASP A 143 -1.23 -8.44 11.73
CA ASP A 143 -0.48 -9.65 12.08
C ASP A 143 1.03 -9.36 11.92
N ASP A 144 1.89 -10.06 12.65
CA ASP A 144 3.35 -9.98 12.50
C ASP A 144 3.92 -11.20 11.75
N THR A 145 3.05 -12.06 11.22
CA THR A 145 3.39 -13.28 10.49
C THR A 145 3.52 -13.01 8.99
N ALA A 146 4.61 -13.49 8.39
CA ALA A 146 4.87 -13.32 6.97
C ALA A 146 4.15 -14.41 6.15
N HIS A 147 3.00 -14.06 5.56
CA HIS A 147 2.18 -14.99 4.75
C HIS A 147 2.55 -15.00 3.25
N THR A 148 3.38 -14.06 2.81
CA THR A 148 3.75 -13.89 1.39
C THR A 148 5.25 -13.68 1.24
N GLU A 149 5.80 -13.95 0.05
CA GLU A 149 7.21 -13.65 -0.26
C GLU A 149 7.56 -12.17 -0.05
N ARG A 150 6.64 -11.26 -0.44
CA ARG A 150 6.78 -9.82 -0.20
C ARG A 150 6.88 -9.51 1.30
N ALA A 151 6.05 -10.14 2.12
CA ALA A 151 6.09 -9.96 3.57
C ALA A 151 7.42 -10.47 4.16
N LEU A 152 7.89 -11.63 3.72
CA LEU A 152 9.18 -12.18 4.14
C LEU A 152 10.35 -11.25 3.75
N MET A 153 10.36 -10.75 2.52
CA MET A 153 11.36 -9.80 2.03
C MET A 153 11.35 -8.52 2.87
N MET A 154 10.18 -7.97 3.16
CA MET A 154 10.06 -6.72 3.89
C MET A 154 10.42 -6.84 5.38
N ARG A 155 10.09 -7.98 6.01
CA ARG A 155 10.60 -8.36 7.34
C ARG A 155 12.12 -8.38 7.35
N THR A 156 12.72 -9.03 6.35
CA THR A 156 14.17 -9.20 6.23
C THR A 156 14.86 -7.85 5.99
N TYR A 157 14.26 -6.99 5.17
CA TYR A 157 14.75 -5.64 4.91
C TYR A 157 14.76 -4.79 6.19
N LEU A 158 13.64 -4.76 6.93
CA LEU A 158 13.54 -4.05 8.20
C LEU A 158 14.51 -4.62 9.25
N SER A 159 14.64 -5.94 9.33
CA SER A 159 15.56 -6.58 10.28
C SER A 159 17.02 -6.26 9.98
N ASN A 160 17.42 -6.24 8.70
CA ASN A 160 18.79 -5.93 8.32
C ASN A 160 19.14 -4.48 8.61
N ILE A 161 18.25 -3.52 8.32
CA ILE A 161 18.47 -2.12 8.68
C ILE A 161 18.69 -1.96 10.19
N ALA A 162 17.84 -2.59 11.00
CA ALA A 162 17.96 -2.55 12.44
C ALA A 162 19.27 -3.19 12.93
N ALA A 163 19.64 -4.35 12.38
CA ALA A 163 20.88 -5.05 12.73
C ALA A 163 22.13 -4.22 12.36
N ASP A 164 22.18 -3.67 11.14
CA ASP A 164 23.29 -2.85 10.66
C ASP A 164 23.49 -1.61 11.56
N ARG A 165 22.40 -0.97 11.97
CA ARG A 165 22.43 0.20 12.85
C ARG A 165 22.90 -0.15 14.27
N VAL A 166 22.48 -1.30 14.81
CA VAL A 166 22.94 -1.75 16.12
C VAL A 166 24.42 -2.12 16.09
N ALA A 167 24.86 -2.86 15.07
CA ALA A 167 26.28 -3.19 14.92
C ALA A 167 27.16 -1.95 14.79
N ALA A 168 26.70 -0.92 14.07
CA ALA A 168 27.41 0.35 13.97
C ALA A 168 27.48 1.12 15.30
N HIS A 169 26.55 0.90 16.24
CA HIS A 169 26.49 1.61 17.52
C HIS A 169 27.28 0.91 18.64
N THR A 170 27.05 -0.40 18.81
CA THR A 170 27.59 -1.14 19.97
C THR A 170 28.80 -2.00 19.60
N GLY A 171 28.88 -2.51 18.37
CA GLY A 171 29.94 -3.45 17.94
C GLY A 171 29.87 -4.86 18.55
N ASP A 172 29.03 -5.07 19.57
CA ASP A 172 28.83 -6.36 20.23
C ASP A 172 28.12 -7.39 19.33
N PRO A 173 28.44 -8.69 19.45
CA PRO A 173 27.76 -9.75 18.70
C PRO A 173 26.34 -10.00 19.23
N PHE A 174 25.44 -10.35 18.31
CA PHE A 174 24.07 -10.76 18.63
C PHE A 174 23.52 -11.69 17.55
N GLU A 175 22.65 -12.63 17.95
CA GLU A 175 21.99 -13.54 17.01
C GLU A 175 20.53 -13.16 16.74
N PHE A 176 19.91 -12.40 17.65
CA PHE A 176 18.51 -12.05 17.54
C PHE A 176 18.29 -10.57 17.79
N ILE A 177 17.29 -10.03 17.10
CA ILE A 177 16.77 -8.69 17.35
C ILE A 177 15.28 -8.75 17.64
N GLN A 178 14.82 -7.78 18.43
CA GLN A 178 13.41 -7.48 18.60
C GLN A 178 13.18 -6.00 18.41
N LEU A 179 12.18 -5.65 17.63
CA LEU A 179 11.76 -4.27 17.42
C LEU A 179 10.50 -3.96 18.22
N ARG A 180 10.40 -2.69 18.62
CA ARG A 180 9.21 -2.11 19.23
C ARG A 180 8.94 -0.78 18.58
N VAL A 181 7.72 -0.58 18.08
CA VAL A 181 7.28 0.65 17.44
C VAL A 181 6.27 1.35 18.33
N VAL A 182 6.57 2.59 18.71
CA VAL A 182 5.68 3.45 19.48
C VAL A 182 5.20 4.57 18.57
N THR A 183 3.90 4.60 18.29
CA THR A 183 3.26 5.61 17.43
C THR A 183 2.61 6.67 18.28
N LEU A 184 3.08 7.90 18.15
CA LEU A 184 2.66 9.07 18.92
C LEU A 184 1.92 10.05 17.99
N PRO A 185 0.77 10.61 18.38
CA PRO A 185 0.12 11.63 17.56
C PRO A 185 0.99 12.89 17.48
N ILE A 186 1.06 13.49 16.29
CA ILE A 186 1.67 14.82 16.14
C ILE A 186 0.75 15.83 16.81
N ALA A 187 1.31 16.67 17.66
CA ALA A 187 0.54 17.72 18.33
C ALA A 187 0.04 18.73 17.28
N ALA A 188 -1.26 19.06 17.34
CA ALA A 188 -1.80 20.16 16.55
C ALA A 188 -1.07 21.45 16.93
N SER A 189 -0.62 22.22 15.94
CA SER A 189 -0.01 23.53 16.19
C SER A 189 -1.11 24.59 16.37
N GLY A 190 -1.08 25.35 17.46
CA GLY A 190 -1.99 26.49 17.71
C GLY A 190 -2.46 26.62 19.17
N PRO A 191 -3.17 27.72 19.52
CA PRO A 191 -3.59 28.02 20.90
C PRO A 191 -4.57 27.00 21.53
N ALA A 192 -5.15 26.11 20.72
CA ALA A 192 -5.99 24.99 21.18
C ALA A 192 -5.19 23.72 21.53
N ALA A 193 -3.85 23.78 21.43
CA ALA A 193 -2.93 22.76 21.91
C ALA A 193 -2.81 22.84 23.44
N GLY A 194 -3.91 22.58 24.15
CA GLY A 194 -3.81 22.25 25.57
C GLY A 194 -2.88 21.04 25.77
N ASP A 195 -2.42 20.85 27.01
CA ASP A 195 -1.57 19.74 27.46
C ASP A 195 -2.28 18.39 27.32
N ARG A 196 -2.50 17.96 26.07
CA ARG A 196 -3.00 16.64 25.75
C ARG A 196 -1.80 15.74 25.88
N SER A 197 -1.72 15.01 27.00
CA SER A 197 -0.78 13.90 27.18
C SER A 197 -0.73 13.10 25.88
N ARG A 198 0.45 13.03 25.26
CA ARG A 198 0.70 12.36 23.99
C ARG A 198 0.69 10.84 24.22
N THR A 199 -0.48 10.30 24.56
CA THR A 199 -0.67 8.86 24.76
C THR A 199 -0.36 8.17 23.43
N PRO A 200 0.52 7.15 23.41
CA PRO A 200 0.76 6.39 22.19
C PRO A 200 -0.54 5.82 21.64
N VAL A 201 -0.82 6.09 20.36
CA VAL A 201 -1.96 5.48 19.66
C VAL A 201 -1.68 4.00 19.39
N GLU A 202 -0.40 3.64 19.31
CA GLU A 202 0.05 2.27 19.11
C GLU A 202 1.39 2.04 19.83
N ASN A 203 1.56 0.84 20.38
CA ASN A 203 2.80 0.37 20.96
C ASN A 203 2.98 -1.11 20.61
N ARG A 204 3.48 -1.36 19.41
CA ARG A 204 3.57 -2.69 18.79
C ARG A 204 4.94 -3.29 19.06
N ARG A 205 4.98 -4.52 19.57
CA ARG A 205 6.21 -5.29 19.78
C ARG A 205 6.24 -6.43 18.77
N LEU A 206 7.26 -6.42 17.92
CA LEU A 206 7.43 -7.44 16.89
C LEU A 206 8.00 -8.73 17.52
N PRO A 207 7.81 -9.88 16.87
CA PRO A 207 8.44 -11.13 17.29
C PRO A 207 9.97 -11.03 17.19
N TRP A 208 10.66 -11.90 17.92
CA TRP A 208 12.10 -12.04 17.80
C TRP A 208 12.47 -12.59 16.44
N TRP A 209 13.45 -11.96 15.79
CA TRP A 209 13.98 -12.41 14.51
C TRP A 209 15.44 -12.77 14.65
N LYS A 210 15.81 -13.91 14.08
CA LYS A 210 17.20 -14.30 13.92
C LYS A 210 17.81 -13.45 12.80
N VAL A 211 18.98 -12.87 13.04
CA VAL A 211 19.73 -12.10 12.05
C VAL A 211 20.97 -12.85 11.60
N SER A 212 21.30 -12.72 10.33
CA SER A 212 22.49 -13.36 9.73
C SER A 212 23.66 -12.37 9.74
N GLY A 213 24.86 -12.81 10.13
CA GLY A 213 26.10 -12.07 9.85
C GLY A 213 26.60 -11.07 10.91
N HIS A 214 26.00 -11.04 12.11
CA HIS A 214 26.38 -10.11 13.18
C HIS A 214 26.92 -10.82 14.44
N ALA A 215 27.02 -12.14 14.40
CA ALA A 215 27.82 -12.93 15.33
C ALA A 215 29.22 -13.11 14.70
N ARG A 216 30.25 -12.51 15.29
CA ARG A 216 31.65 -12.87 15.02
C ARG A 216 32.27 -13.39 16.29
#